data_AF-A7IQD3-F1
#
_entry.id   AF-A7IQD3-F1
#
_cell.length_a   1.000
_cell.length_b   1.000
_cell.length_c   1.000
_cell.angle_alpha   90.00
_cell.angle_beta   90.00
_cell.angle_gamma   90.00
#
_symmetry.space_group_name_H-M   'P 1'
#
loop_
_entity.id
_entity.type
_entity.pdbx_description
1 polymer ?
#
loop_
_entity_poly.entity_id
_entity_poly.type
_entity_poly.pdbx_seq_one_letter_code
_entity_poly.pdbx_strand_id
1 'polypeptide(L)'
;MPRISIKRIYDPPSEENGFRVLVDRVWPRGISKKDAAIDHWAKDIAPSTELRKWINHDLARWNEFQERYQRELKNQISELRQLLEKNAVAAE
;
A
#
# COMPACT_ATOMS: atom_id res chain seq x y z
N MET A 1 3.10 -16.48 9.46
CA MET A 1 2.83 -15.08 9.06
C MET A 1 3.46 -14.85 7.69
N PRO A 2 2.79 -14.16 6.76
CA PRO A 2 3.35 -13.90 5.44
C PRO A 2 4.62 -13.04 5.54
N ARG A 3 5.61 -13.31 4.68
CA ARG A 3 6.82 -12.49 4.57
C ARG A 3 6.46 -11.21 3.81
N ILE A 4 6.57 -10.06 4.47
CA ILE A 4 6.28 -8.75 3.85
C ILE A 4 7.61 -8.05 3.55
N SER A 5 7.78 -7.59 2.33
CA SER A 5 8.91 -6.76 1.89
C SER A 5 8.42 -5.42 1.38
N ILE A 6 9.16 -4.35 1.69
CA ILE A 6 8.88 -2.99 1.21
C ILE A 6 9.78 -2.71 0.00
N LYS A 7 9.19 -2.19 -1.08
CA LYS A 7 9.90 -1.82 -2.30
C LYS A 7 9.32 -0.52 -2.86
N ARG A 8 10.14 0.33 -3.48
CA ARG A 8 9.61 1.53 -4.13
C ARG A 8 8.95 1.12 -5.44
N ILE A 9 7.87 1.81 -5.80
CA ILE A 9 7.18 1.57 -7.08
C ILE A 9 8.06 1.85 -8.31
N TYR A 10 9.11 2.65 -8.14
CA TYR A 10 10.08 2.97 -9.20
C TYR A 10 11.22 1.94 -9.32
N ASP A 11 11.35 1.03 -8.35
CA ASP A 11 12.33 -0.04 -8.43
C ASP A 11 11.81 -1.10 -9.42
N PRO A 12 12.67 -1.64 -10.30
CA PRO A 12 12.23 -2.58 -11.32
C PRO A 12 11.58 -3.82 -10.70
N PRO A 13 10.51 -4.37 -11.31
CA PRO A 13 9.98 -5.66 -10.90
C PRO A 13 11.08 -6.72 -11.04
N SER A 14 11.20 -7.54 -10.00
CA SER A 14 11.93 -8.81 -10.01
C SER A 14 10.96 -9.96 -9.76
N GLU A 15 11.28 -11.13 -10.31
CA GLU A 15 10.47 -12.34 -10.21
C GLU A 15 10.33 -12.83 -8.75
N GLU A 16 11.25 -12.44 -7.88
CA GLU A 16 11.23 -12.77 -6.45
C GLU A 16 10.24 -11.93 -5.62
N ASN A 17 9.60 -10.89 -6.19
CA ASN A 17 8.75 -9.98 -5.38
C ASN A 17 7.39 -10.55 -5.00
N GLY A 18 7.05 -11.77 -5.42
CA GLY A 18 5.75 -12.37 -5.16
C GLY A 18 4.60 -11.43 -5.56
N PHE A 19 3.55 -11.42 -4.75
CA PHE A 19 2.36 -10.58 -4.96
C PHE A 19 2.59 -9.13 -4.55
N ARG A 20 2.45 -8.19 -5.48
CA ARG A 20 2.75 -6.76 -5.30
C ARG A 20 1.48 -5.95 -5.07
N VAL A 21 1.40 -5.33 -3.90
CA VAL A 21 0.30 -4.47 -3.50
C VAL A 21 0.73 -3.01 -3.47
N LEU A 22 0.02 -2.14 -4.19
CA LEU A 22 0.13 -0.69 -4.05
C LEU A 22 -0.87 -0.18 -3.03
N VAL A 23 -0.39 0.47 -1.97
CA VAL A 23 -1.20 1.09 -0.92
C VAL A 23 -1.06 2.62 -1.01
N ASP A 24 -1.66 3.20 -2.04
CA ASP A 24 -1.78 4.66 -2.22
C ASP A 24 -3.15 4.96 -2.87
N ARG A 25 -3.64 6.19 -2.74
CA ARG A 25 -4.85 6.64 -3.47
C ARG A 25 -4.52 7.21 -4.84
N VAL A 26 -3.27 7.56 -5.07
CA VAL A 26 -2.81 8.18 -6.32
C VAL A 26 -1.81 7.27 -7.00
N TRP A 27 -2.02 7.07 -8.30
CA TRP A 27 -1.06 6.36 -9.13
C TRP A 27 0.23 7.19 -9.26
N PRO A 28 1.42 6.61 -9.09
CA PRO A 28 2.67 7.35 -9.20
C PRO A 28 2.88 7.92 -10.59
N ARG A 29 3.49 9.09 -10.68
CA ARG A 29 3.73 9.75 -11.96
C ARG A 29 4.88 9.07 -12.69
N GLY A 30 4.82 9.05 -14.03
CA GLY A 30 5.92 8.59 -14.88
C GLY A 30 6.10 7.07 -14.94
N ILE A 31 5.17 6.28 -14.38
CA ILE A 31 5.17 4.82 -14.49
C ILE A 31 3.83 4.32 -15.02
N SER A 32 3.86 3.44 -16.01
CA SER A 32 2.63 2.80 -16.50
C SER A 32 2.20 1.66 -15.58
N LYS A 33 0.93 1.27 -15.64
CA LYS A 33 0.43 0.08 -14.90
C LYS A 33 1.16 -1.19 -15.29
N LYS A 34 1.53 -1.31 -16.57
CA LYS A 34 2.25 -2.47 -17.11
C LYS A 34 3.65 -2.55 -16.51
N ASP A 35 4.40 -1.45 -16.54
CA ASP A 35 5.79 -1.42 -16.05
C ASP A 35 5.85 -1.54 -14.53
N ALA A 36 4.85 -1.00 -13.83
CA ALA A 36 4.77 -1.09 -12.38
C ALA A 36 4.50 -2.51 -11.88
N ALA A 37 3.97 -3.42 -12.71
CA ALA A 37 3.67 -4.83 -12.36
C ALA A 37 3.06 -4.96 -10.94
N ILE A 38 1.97 -4.23 -10.71
CA ILE A 38 1.20 -4.25 -9.46
C ILE A 38 0.02 -5.18 -9.65
N ASP A 39 -0.08 -6.21 -8.79
CA ASP A 39 -1.15 -7.19 -8.83
C ASP A 39 -2.44 -6.65 -8.20
N HIS A 40 -2.30 -5.81 -7.17
CA HIS A 40 -3.44 -5.21 -6.50
C HIS A 40 -3.21 -3.77 -6.06
N TRP A 41 -4.19 -2.91 -6.33
CA TRP A 41 -4.18 -1.51 -5.90
C TRP A 41 -5.18 -1.30 -4.75
N ALA A 42 -4.69 -1.38 -3.52
CA ALA A 42 -5.46 -1.37 -2.29
C ALA A 42 -5.78 0.06 -1.82
N LYS A 43 -6.64 0.76 -2.56
CA LYS A 43 -7.02 2.16 -2.27
C LYS A 43 -7.80 2.31 -0.96
N ASP A 44 -8.58 1.30 -0.62
CA ASP A 44 -9.51 1.34 0.51
C ASP A 44 -8.76 1.35 1.85
N ILE A 45 -7.59 0.72 1.87
CA ILE A 45 -6.70 0.72 3.04
C ILE A 45 -5.63 1.80 2.99
N ALA A 46 -5.55 2.60 1.91
CA ALA A 46 -4.56 3.66 1.78
C ALA A 46 -4.92 4.89 2.66
N PRO A 47 -3.92 5.69 3.08
CA PRO A 47 -4.16 6.89 3.90
C PRO A 47 -5.22 7.80 3.29
N SER A 48 -6.03 8.42 4.14
CA SER A 48 -7.09 9.30 3.67
C SER A 48 -6.55 10.46 2.83
N THR A 49 -7.38 11.00 1.93
CA THR A 49 -7.03 12.19 1.15
C THR A 49 -6.68 13.36 2.08
N GLU A 50 -7.39 13.48 3.19
CA GLU A 50 -7.16 14.48 4.22
C GLU A 50 -5.81 14.26 4.92
N LEU A 51 -5.52 13.02 5.34
CA LEU A 51 -4.26 12.67 5.99
C LEU A 51 -3.05 12.83 5.06
N ARG A 52 -3.19 12.46 3.79
CA ARG A 52 -2.17 12.65 2.75
C ARG A 52 -1.87 14.12 2.49
N LYS A 53 -2.89 14.99 2.49
CA LYS A 53 -2.70 16.45 2.41
C LYS A 53 -2.09 17.00 3.68
N TRP A 54 -2.47 16.49 4.84
CA TRP A 54 -2.02 16.97 6.15
C TRP A 54 -0.52 16.74 6.38
N ILE A 55 0.01 15.57 6.01
CA ILE A 55 1.45 15.31 6.16
C ILE A 55 2.28 16.24 5.27
N ASN A 56 1.78 16.62 4.09
CA ASN A 56 2.42 17.58 3.18
C ASN A 56 3.93 17.36 2.94
N HIS A 57 4.38 16.10 2.91
CA HIS A 57 5.80 15.73 2.81
C HIS A 57 6.71 16.24 3.96
N ASP A 58 6.13 16.66 5.07
CA ASP A 58 6.85 17.11 6.26
C ASP A 58 7.28 15.91 7.11
N LEU A 59 8.58 15.62 7.10
CA LEU A 59 9.17 14.52 7.87
C LEU A 59 9.01 14.70 9.39
N ALA A 60 8.87 15.94 9.88
CA ALA A 60 8.63 16.19 11.30
C ALA A 60 7.27 15.65 11.76
N ARG A 61 6.31 15.48 10.83
CA ARG A 61 4.98 14.93 11.09
C ARG A 61 4.90 13.41 10.92
N TRP A 62 6.01 12.73 10.62
CA TRP A 62 6.00 11.31 10.27
C TRP A 62 5.44 10.42 11.39
N ASN A 63 5.90 10.62 12.63
CA ASN A 63 5.43 9.81 13.76
C ASN A 63 3.92 9.96 13.98
N GLU A 64 3.42 11.20 13.92
CA GLU A 64 1.99 11.47 14.07
C GLU A 64 1.17 10.97 12.86
N PHE A 65 1.74 11.03 11.66
CA PHE A 65 1.13 10.41 10.48
C PHE A 65 0.93 8.90 10.68
N GLN A 66 1.93 8.19 11.21
CA GLN A 66 1.81 6.76 11.49
C GLN A 66 0.67 6.48 12.49
N GLU A 67 0.56 7.26 13.57
CA GLU A 67 -0.52 7.10 14.54
C GLU A 67 -1.90 7.36 13.94
N ARG A 68 -2.05 8.45 13.19
CA ARG A 68 -3.31 8.82 12.53
C ARG A 68 -3.71 7.75 11.51
N TYR A 69 -2.76 7.27 10.71
CA TYR A 69 -3.02 6.24 9.71
C TYR A 69 -3.39 4.89 10.36
N GLN A 70 -2.74 4.50 11.45
CA GLN A 70 -3.14 3.30 12.21
C GLN A 70 -4.57 3.40 12.75
N ARG A 71 -5.03 4.61 13.13
CA ARG A 71 -6.43 4.82 13.53
C ARG A 71 -7.40 4.67 12.35
N GLU A 72 -7.04 5.15 11.17
CA GLU A 72 -7.82 4.91 9.94
C GLU A 72 -7.93 3.41 9.64
N LEU A 73 -6.82 2.68 9.72
CA LEU A 73 -6.77 1.23 9.46
C LEU A 73 -7.60 0.39 10.42
N LYS A 74 -7.77 0.82 11.68
CA LYS A 74 -8.63 0.11 12.65
C LYS A 74 -10.09 0.03 12.19
N ASN A 75 -10.54 1.00 11.38
CA ASN A 75 -11.88 0.99 10.80
C ASN A 75 -11.95 0.22 9.47
N GLN A 76 -10.82 -0.32 8.99
CA GLN A 76 -10.67 -1.00 7.70
C GLN A 76 -10.12 -2.43 7.85
N ILE A 77 -10.34 -3.03 9.03
CA ILE A 77 -9.83 -4.38 9.36
C ILE A 77 -10.45 -5.43 8.45
N SER A 78 -11.72 -5.26 8.05
CA SER A 78 -12.41 -6.13 7.10
C SER A 78 -11.72 -6.18 5.74
N GLU A 79 -11.31 -5.03 5.24
CA GLU A 79 -10.67 -4.84 3.94
C GLU A 79 -9.26 -5.43 3.97
N LEU A 80 -8.53 -5.24 5.08
CA LEU A 80 -7.25 -5.89 5.32
C LEU A 80 -7.36 -7.41 5.33
N ARG A 81 -8.39 -7.97 6.00
CA ARG A 81 -8.62 -9.43 6.01
C ARG A 81 -8.96 -9.96 4.62
N GLN A 82 -9.85 -9.29 3.90
CA GLN A 82 -10.17 -9.68 2.52
C GLN A 82 -8.95 -9.61 1.60
N LEU A 83 -8.09 -8.61 1.79
CA LEU A 83 -6.83 -8.52 1.05
C LEU A 83 -5.91 -9.70 1.36
N LEU A 84 -5.81 -10.13 2.62
CA LEU A 84 -5.02 -11.30 2.98
C LEU A 84 -5.62 -12.59 2.41
N GLU A 85 -6.94 -12.78 2.52
CA GLU A 85 -7.63 -13.97 2.04
C GLU A 85 -7.54 -14.13 0.52
N LYS A 86 -7.82 -13.06 -0.25
CA LYS A 86 -7.72 -13.08 -1.72
C LYS A 86 -6.34 -13.46 -2.23
N ASN A 87 -5.29 -13.18 -1.45
CA ASN A 87 -3.91 -13.36 -1.86
C ASN A 87 -3.22 -14.54 -1.16
N ALA A 88 -3.87 -15.18 -0.18
CA ALA A 88 -3.44 -16.45 0.40
C ALA A 88 -3.81 -17.64 -0.50
N VAL A 89 -4.91 -17.53 -1.26
CA VAL A 89 -5.41 -18.59 -2.17
C VAL A 89 -4.65 -18.61 -3.51
N ALA A 90 -3.93 -17.55 -3.86
CA ALA A 90 -3.14 -17.47 -5.09
C ALA A 90 -1.74 -18.12 -4.99
N ALA A 91 -1.41 -18.72 -3.84
CA ALA A 91 -0.10 -19.32 -3.55
C ALA A 91 -0.11 -20.86 -3.54
N GLU A 92 -1.21 -21.51 -3.97
CA GLU A 92 -1.31 -22.96 -4.19
C GLU A 92 -1.20 -23.34 -5.67
#